data_AF-A0A1H6U1G2-F1
#
_entry.id   AF-A0A1H6U1G2-F1
#
_cell.length_a   1.000
_cell.length_b   1.000
_cell.length_c   1.000
_cell.angle_alpha   90.00
_cell.angle_beta   90.00
_cell.angle_gamma   90.00
#
_symmetry.space_group_name_H-M   'P 1'
#
loop_
_entity.id
_entity.type
_entity.pdbx_description
1 polymer ?
#
loop_
_entity_poly.entity_id
_entity_poly.type
_entity_poly.pdbx_seq_one_letter_code
_entity_poly.pdbx_strand_id
1 'polypeptide(L)'
;MKMKSFPRINPGWTVGGSMSRRRFFRQSGAAAISTMLLSSCDNLFDKIFPSKSEKDTRDKTLAFFGDSLTVGVGGSKPLGEWVGEAFSERPIFSDGVNGQLAASIAVRQGGIPVTLSVVGRKFNGDNPVAVIKLSNEFLPVTLDSKVYTRKGTLAGVPSTITGKYSSEAGERYTVQPLAEANTGAPIETEIPDDSVFELEDAVRMRTATQVLWYGRNDVTRGKSTDDIFTSIKSSVNYIAEPRRYLVLGILLASNEYKGTTNYARVTALNDELALLYRNSYVPMTPPTESEMKDIGFTPTAGDLQDIERGNFPSRMRAPDFTDEIHLNNFGYRIVANRIIKKIKDLKY
;
A
#
# COMPACT_ATOMS: atom_id res chain seq x y z
N MET A 1 15.53 51.57 -39.07
CA MET A 1 14.95 52.55 -38.12
C MET A 1 15.74 52.44 -36.82
N LYS A 2 16.19 53.58 -36.29
CA LYS A 2 17.26 53.75 -35.29
C LYS A 2 16.94 53.18 -33.90
N MET A 3 18.01 52.74 -33.22
CA MET A 3 18.12 52.39 -31.79
C MET A 3 17.56 53.46 -30.85
N LYS A 4 17.12 53.04 -29.65
CA LYS A 4 17.36 53.78 -28.40
C LYS A 4 17.63 52.82 -27.23
N SER A 5 18.81 53.01 -26.64
CA SER A 5 19.29 52.49 -25.36
C SER A 5 18.77 53.37 -24.21
N PHE A 6 18.68 52.79 -23.01
CA PHE A 6 18.50 53.54 -21.75
C PHE A 6 19.71 53.33 -20.81
N PRO A 7 20.04 54.32 -19.97
CA PRO A 7 21.39 54.47 -19.40
C PRO A 7 21.56 53.86 -18.00
N ARG A 8 22.82 53.54 -17.70
CA ARG A 8 23.35 53.25 -16.36
C ARG A 8 23.47 54.53 -15.53
N ILE A 9 23.25 54.43 -14.22
CA ILE A 9 23.76 55.38 -13.23
C ILE A 9 24.34 54.57 -12.05
N ASN A 10 25.62 54.79 -11.78
CA ASN A 10 26.33 54.62 -10.51
C ASN A 10 27.03 55.96 -10.26
N PRO A 11 27.05 56.49 -9.03
CA PRO A 11 28.22 56.30 -8.15
C PRO A 11 27.78 56.09 -6.67
N GLY A 12 28.42 55.26 -5.85
CA GLY A 12 29.79 55.39 -5.37
C GLY A 12 29.80 56.16 -4.03
N TRP A 13 30.27 55.54 -2.95
CA TRP A 13 31.07 56.15 -1.86
C TRP A 13 31.50 55.07 -0.85
N THR A 14 32.81 55.09 -0.55
CA THR A 14 33.59 54.34 0.46
C THR A 14 33.42 55.00 1.84
N VAL A 15 33.65 54.39 3.01
CA VAL A 15 34.92 54.01 3.71
C VAL A 15 34.42 53.44 5.07
N GLY A 16 34.79 52.25 5.54
CA GLY A 16 35.97 51.97 6.38
C GLY A 16 35.64 51.91 7.88
N GLY A 17 36.10 50.87 8.58
CA GLY A 17 36.00 50.76 10.04
C GLY A 17 36.15 49.32 10.54
N SER A 18 37.37 48.94 10.91
CA SER A 18 37.70 47.68 11.59
C SER A 18 37.76 47.83 13.11
N MET A 19 37.92 46.70 13.82
CA MET A 19 38.23 46.51 15.26
C MET A 19 37.02 46.43 16.22
N SER A 20 37.00 45.61 17.29
CA SER A 20 37.93 44.63 17.87
C SER A 20 37.20 43.80 18.96
N ARG A 21 37.81 42.67 19.35
CA ARG A 21 37.43 41.72 20.40
C ARG A 21 37.73 42.28 21.81
N ARG A 22 36.85 41.97 22.79
CA ARG A 22 37.11 41.34 24.12
C ARG A 22 36.28 41.93 25.27
N ARG A 23 35.57 41.01 25.95
CA ARG A 23 35.27 40.86 27.40
C ARG A 23 35.33 42.10 28.29
N PHE A 24 34.29 42.31 29.10
CA PHE A 24 34.46 42.42 30.56
C PHE A 24 33.18 42.05 31.33
N PHE A 25 33.36 41.31 32.42
CA PHE A 25 32.39 40.79 33.38
C PHE A 25 32.27 41.79 34.57
N ARG A 26 31.06 42.01 35.10
CA ARG A 26 30.66 41.81 36.52
C ARG A 26 29.49 42.73 36.97
N GLN A 27 28.47 42.06 37.54
CA GLN A 27 27.70 42.34 38.79
C GLN A 27 27.13 43.76 38.99
N SER A 28 25.86 43.95 39.36
CA SER A 28 25.16 43.37 40.51
C SER A 28 23.64 43.58 40.41
N GLY A 29 22.85 42.71 41.03
CA GLY A 29 21.42 42.97 41.31
C GLY A 29 20.55 41.72 41.39
N ALA A 30 20.75 40.90 42.41
CA ALA A 30 19.84 39.81 42.75
C ALA A 30 18.69 40.35 43.63
N ALA A 31 17.44 40.01 43.29
CA ALA A 31 16.41 39.55 44.23
C ALA A 31 15.08 39.28 43.49
N ALA A 32 14.41 38.20 43.94
CA ALA A 32 13.03 37.80 43.65
C ALA A 32 12.73 37.11 42.30
N ILE A 33 13.29 35.90 42.10
CA ILE A 33 12.68 34.88 41.24
C ILE A 33 11.77 34.03 42.12
N SER A 34 10.46 34.30 42.04
CA SER A 34 9.43 33.47 42.63
C SER A 34 9.41 32.09 41.98
N THR A 35 9.41 31.09 42.85
CA THR A 35 9.52 29.65 42.66
C THR A 35 8.24 29.02 42.10
N MET A 36 7.76 29.47 40.93
CA MET A 36 6.65 28.83 40.24
C MET A 36 6.83 28.96 38.73
N LEU A 37 7.61 28.08 38.09
CA LEU A 37 7.60 27.81 36.63
C LEU A 37 8.61 26.70 36.22
N LEU A 38 8.74 25.61 36.98
CA LEU A 38 9.67 24.51 36.65
C LEU A 38 9.03 23.12 36.76
N SER A 39 7.78 22.94 36.31
CA SER A 39 7.20 21.59 36.13
C SER A 39 6.44 21.38 34.82
N SER A 40 6.58 22.27 33.82
CA SER A 40 5.85 22.14 32.55
C SER A 40 6.74 22.19 31.30
N CYS A 41 8.07 22.07 31.45
CA CYS A 41 9.00 22.10 30.32
C CYS A 41 9.68 20.75 30.04
N ASP A 42 9.32 19.68 30.77
CA ASP A 42 9.96 18.37 30.60
C ASP A 42 9.64 17.67 29.26
N ASN A 43 8.67 18.17 28.49
CA ASN A 43 8.23 17.54 27.24
C ASN A 43 8.49 18.37 25.97
N LEU A 44 9.15 19.53 26.06
CA LEU A 44 9.41 20.35 24.87
C LEU A 44 10.71 19.93 24.17
N PHE A 45 11.74 19.57 24.93
CA PHE A 45 13.01 19.10 24.36
C PHE A 45 12.91 17.70 23.77
N ASP A 46 12.12 16.77 24.35
CA ASP A 46 11.88 15.44 23.77
C ASP A 46 11.06 15.47 22.48
N LYS A 47 10.22 16.50 22.29
CA LYS A 47 9.51 16.75 21.01
C LYS A 47 10.41 17.32 19.93
N ILE A 48 11.48 18.03 20.29
CA ILE A 48 12.40 18.69 19.35
C ILE A 48 13.62 17.79 19.06
N PHE A 49 14.03 16.97 20.03
CA PHE A 49 15.14 16.04 19.95
C PHE A 49 14.71 14.69 20.57
N PRO A 50 13.98 13.83 19.82
CA PRO A 50 13.65 12.51 20.32
C PRO A 50 14.94 11.80 20.73
N SER A 51 15.03 11.40 21.99
CA SER A 51 16.17 10.66 22.52
C SER A 51 16.36 9.38 21.69
N LYS A 52 17.62 9.03 21.41
CA LYS A 52 18.04 7.89 20.58
C LYS A 52 17.65 6.50 21.14
N SER A 53 16.71 6.40 22.09
CA SER A 53 16.46 5.18 22.85
C SER A 53 14.99 4.78 23.06
N GLU A 54 14.00 5.44 22.45
CA GLU A 54 12.71 4.76 22.27
C GLU A 54 12.91 3.67 21.21
N LYS A 55 13.06 2.43 21.67
CA LYS A 55 13.04 1.23 20.83
C LYS A 55 11.78 1.30 19.99
N ASP A 56 11.91 1.48 18.68
CA ASP A 56 10.79 1.57 17.76
C ASP A 56 9.86 0.35 17.96
N THR A 57 8.75 0.58 18.68
CA THR A 57 7.75 -0.42 19.05
C THR A 57 6.71 -0.59 17.95
N ARG A 58 6.84 0.12 16.83
CA ARG A 58 5.91 0.01 15.70
C ARG A 58 5.99 -1.38 15.09
N ASP A 59 4.88 -1.79 14.51
CA ASP A 59 4.80 -3.04 13.78
C ASP A 59 5.85 -3.06 12.66
N LYS A 60 6.72 -4.07 12.70
CA LYS A 60 7.78 -4.27 11.71
C LYS A 60 7.31 -5.04 10.50
N THR A 61 6.07 -5.51 10.49
CA THR A 61 5.51 -6.31 9.41
C THR A 61 5.56 -5.54 8.08
N LEU A 62 5.90 -6.26 7.02
CA LEU A 62 5.71 -5.84 5.63
C LEU A 62 4.42 -6.49 5.14
N ALA A 63 3.38 -5.69 4.95
CA ALA A 63 2.06 -6.14 4.55
C ALA A 63 1.84 -5.85 3.06
N PHE A 64 1.56 -6.88 2.27
CA PHE A 64 1.37 -6.79 0.83
C PHE A 64 -0.11 -7.00 0.49
N PHE A 65 -0.74 -6.00 -0.11
CA PHE A 65 -2.13 -6.07 -0.53
C PHE A 65 -2.22 -5.92 -2.05
N GLY A 66 -2.90 -6.85 -2.70
CA GLY A 66 -3.14 -6.76 -4.14
C GLY A 66 -3.91 -7.94 -4.71
N ASP A 67 -3.70 -8.18 -5.99
CA ASP A 67 -4.34 -9.25 -6.76
C ASP A 67 -3.39 -10.45 -7.00
N SER A 68 -3.54 -11.13 -8.14
CA SER A 68 -2.69 -12.25 -8.56
C SER A 68 -1.21 -11.88 -8.73
N LEU A 69 -0.88 -10.62 -9.03
CA LEU A 69 0.50 -10.15 -9.07
C LEU A 69 1.12 -10.13 -7.66
N THR A 70 0.33 -9.84 -6.63
CA THR A 70 0.78 -9.94 -5.23
C THR A 70 0.88 -11.38 -4.76
N VAL A 71 -0.06 -12.25 -5.19
CA VAL A 71 0.03 -13.71 -4.99
C VAL A 71 1.31 -14.29 -5.58
N GLY A 72 1.89 -13.62 -6.59
CA GLY A 72 3.08 -14.11 -7.27
C GLY A 72 2.76 -15.14 -8.33
N VAL A 73 1.55 -15.12 -8.92
CA VAL A 73 1.18 -16.02 -10.04
C VAL A 73 2.25 -15.88 -11.13
N GLY A 74 2.68 -16.99 -11.72
CA GLY A 74 3.80 -17.06 -12.67
C GLY A 74 5.20 -17.19 -12.03
N GLY A 75 5.35 -16.77 -10.78
CA GLY A 75 6.57 -16.92 -9.98
C GLY A 75 6.51 -18.16 -9.08
N SER A 76 7.63 -18.48 -8.43
CA SER A 76 7.72 -19.63 -7.52
C SER A 76 7.21 -19.35 -6.10
N LYS A 77 6.86 -18.10 -5.79
CA LYS A 77 6.37 -17.65 -4.47
C LYS A 77 5.76 -16.24 -4.51
N PRO A 78 4.98 -15.85 -3.48
CA PRO A 78 4.39 -14.52 -3.38
C PRO A 78 5.41 -13.37 -3.40
N LEU A 79 4.98 -12.21 -3.90
CA LEU A 79 5.82 -11.00 -3.97
C LEU A 79 6.43 -10.66 -2.59
N GLY A 80 5.63 -10.78 -1.52
CA GLY A 80 6.07 -10.46 -0.18
C GLY A 80 7.28 -11.29 0.29
N GLU A 81 7.36 -12.56 -0.14
CA GLU A 81 8.50 -13.42 0.20
C GLU A 81 9.76 -13.02 -0.56
N TRP A 82 9.67 -12.59 -1.82
CA TRP A 82 10.81 -12.06 -2.58
C TRP A 82 11.41 -10.83 -1.90
N VAL A 83 10.57 -9.95 -1.36
CA VAL A 83 11.01 -8.77 -0.62
C VAL A 83 11.55 -9.16 0.76
N GLY A 84 10.89 -10.09 1.44
CA GLY A 84 11.26 -10.55 2.79
C GLY A 84 12.65 -11.18 2.89
N GLU A 85 13.19 -11.73 1.80
CA GLU A 85 14.58 -12.21 1.75
C GLU A 85 15.61 -11.12 2.12
N ALA A 86 15.32 -9.84 1.83
CA ALA A 86 16.19 -8.72 2.16
C ALA A 86 15.95 -8.14 3.57
N PHE A 87 14.93 -8.64 4.28
CA PHE A 87 14.48 -8.15 5.59
C PHE A 87 14.07 -9.34 6.48
N SER A 88 15.00 -10.27 6.71
CA SER A 88 14.71 -11.54 7.40
C SER A 88 14.23 -11.39 8.84
N GLU A 89 14.42 -10.22 9.45
CA GLU A 89 13.94 -9.84 10.78
C GLU A 89 12.51 -9.27 10.79
N ARG A 90 11.90 -9.06 9.62
CA ARG A 90 10.56 -8.47 9.48
C ARG A 90 9.54 -9.55 9.12
N PRO A 91 8.43 -9.68 9.88
CA PRO A 91 7.33 -10.55 9.46
C PRO A 91 6.77 -10.11 8.11
N ILE A 92 6.34 -11.08 7.30
CA ILE A 92 5.66 -10.85 6.03
C ILE A 92 4.19 -11.22 6.19
N PHE A 93 3.31 -10.30 5.83
CA PHE A 93 1.89 -10.56 5.63
C PHE A 93 1.57 -10.38 4.16
N SER A 94 1.05 -11.41 3.50
CA SER A 94 0.70 -11.35 2.08
C SER A 94 -0.77 -11.65 1.89
N ASP A 95 -1.52 -10.66 1.42
CA ASP A 95 -2.95 -10.73 1.15
C ASP A 95 -3.19 -10.37 -0.31
N GLY A 96 -2.76 -11.28 -1.19
CA GLY A 96 -3.11 -11.29 -2.60
C GLY A 96 -4.30 -12.20 -2.86
N VAL A 97 -5.24 -11.77 -3.70
CA VAL A 97 -6.34 -12.63 -4.18
C VAL A 97 -6.48 -12.49 -5.68
N ASN A 98 -6.40 -13.60 -6.40
CA ASN A 98 -6.40 -13.62 -7.86
C ASN A 98 -7.61 -12.88 -8.46
N GLY A 99 -7.40 -12.09 -9.51
CA GLY A 99 -8.50 -11.50 -10.27
C GLY A 99 -9.33 -10.42 -9.55
N GLN A 100 -8.90 -9.95 -8.37
CA GLN A 100 -9.64 -8.93 -7.63
C GLN A 100 -9.47 -7.52 -8.19
N LEU A 101 -10.54 -6.74 -8.07
CA LEU A 101 -10.60 -5.31 -8.42
C LEU A 101 -10.06 -4.46 -7.27
N ALA A 102 -9.67 -3.22 -7.58
CA ALA A 102 -9.10 -2.27 -6.62
C ALA A 102 -9.98 -2.09 -5.37
N ALA A 103 -11.29 -1.98 -5.52
CA ALA A 103 -12.22 -1.78 -4.40
C ALA A 103 -12.24 -2.99 -3.43
N SER A 104 -12.25 -4.21 -3.96
CA SER A 104 -12.18 -5.44 -3.17
C SER A 104 -10.88 -5.55 -2.36
N ILE A 105 -9.76 -5.14 -2.97
CA ILE A 105 -8.46 -5.11 -2.29
C ILE A 105 -8.47 -4.06 -1.17
N ALA A 106 -9.05 -2.88 -1.41
CA ALA A 106 -9.17 -1.83 -0.39
C ALA A 106 -10.09 -2.22 0.77
N VAL A 107 -11.12 -3.03 0.52
CA VAL A 107 -11.92 -3.64 1.60
C VAL A 107 -11.07 -4.55 2.45
N ARG A 108 -10.34 -5.48 1.84
CA ARG A 108 -9.46 -6.42 2.58
C ARG A 108 -8.38 -5.70 3.39
N GLN A 109 -7.83 -4.61 2.84
CA GLN A 109 -6.83 -3.81 3.53
C GLN A 109 -7.42 -2.93 4.65
N GLY A 110 -8.71 -2.60 4.59
CA GLY A 110 -9.42 -1.76 5.57
C GLY A 110 -9.69 -0.32 5.12
N GLY A 111 -9.15 0.09 3.98
CA GLY A 111 -9.38 1.40 3.37
C GLY A 111 -10.85 1.69 3.07
N ILE A 112 -11.60 0.66 2.67
CA ILE A 112 -13.05 0.74 2.43
C ILE A 112 -13.77 -0.14 3.46
N PRO A 113 -14.58 0.44 4.36
CA PRO A 113 -15.40 -0.35 5.27
C PRO A 113 -16.39 -1.24 4.50
N VAL A 114 -16.47 -2.51 4.88
CA VAL A 114 -17.51 -3.40 4.38
C VAL A 114 -18.67 -3.43 5.36
N THR A 115 -19.87 -3.21 4.85
CA THR A 115 -21.12 -3.35 5.60
C THR A 115 -21.88 -4.54 5.08
N LEU A 116 -22.59 -5.23 5.98
CA LEU A 116 -23.39 -6.39 5.64
C LEU A 116 -24.69 -6.43 6.43
N SER A 117 -25.69 -7.09 5.83
CA SER A 117 -26.95 -7.45 6.48
C SER A 117 -27.12 -8.96 6.44
N VAL A 118 -27.66 -9.57 7.49
CA VAL A 118 -27.81 -11.02 7.60
C VAL A 118 -29.28 -11.44 7.65
N VAL A 119 -29.57 -12.68 7.25
CA VAL A 119 -30.91 -13.28 7.42
C VAL A 119 -31.34 -13.17 8.87
N GLY A 120 -32.58 -12.70 9.09
CA GLY A 120 -33.17 -12.61 10.42
C GLY A 120 -32.58 -11.53 11.33
N ARG A 121 -31.59 -10.75 10.86
CA ARG A 121 -31.00 -9.61 11.59
C ARG A 121 -30.46 -9.99 12.98
N LYS A 122 -29.97 -11.22 13.16
CA LYS A 122 -29.41 -11.66 14.43
C LYS A 122 -28.48 -12.86 14.29
N PHE A 123 -27.59 -13.02 15.26
CA PHE A 123 -27.03 -14.30 15.63
C PHE A 123 -27.98 -15.02 16.61
N ASN A 124 -28.10 -16.34 16.44
CA ASN A 124 -28.93 -17.22 17.26
C ASN A 124 -28.13 -18.53 17.46
N GLY A 125 -27.17 -18.46 18.39
CA GLY A 125 -26.08 -19.42 18.53
C GLY A 125 -24.89 -19.15 17.61
N ASP A 126 -24.05 -20.16 17.44
CA ASP A 126 -22.78 -20.14 16.70
C ASP A 126 -22.90 -20.71 15.28
N ASN A 127 -24.12 -20.92 14.79
CA ASN A 127 -24.34 -21.40 13.42
C ASN A 127 -24.07 -20.28 12.40
N PRO A 128 -23.53 -20.60 11.20
CA PRO A 128 -23.39 -19.62 10.13
C PRO A 128 -24.75 -19.04 9.71
N VAL A 129 -24.82 -17.72 9.60
CA VAL A 129 -25.97 -16.98 9.08
C VAL A 129 -25.65 -16.45 7.68
N ALA A 130 -26.58 -16.57 6.75
CA ALA A 130 -26.40 -16.06 5.39
C ALA A 130 -26.39 -14.53 5.37
N VAL A 131 -25.44 -13.96 4.62
CA VAL A 131 -25.39 -12.53 4.29
C VAL A 131 -26.33 -12.29 3.11
N ILE A 132 -27.27 -11.36 3.28
CA ILE A 132 -28.29 -11.03 2.27
C ILE A 132 -27.98 -9.73 1.52
N LYS A 133 -27.10 -8.90 2.07
CA LYS A 133 -26.62 -7.66 1.47
C LYS A 133 -25.17 -7.43 1.89
N LEU A 134 -24.34 -7.02 0.95
CA LEU A 134 -22.94 -6.69 1.16
C LEU A 134 -22.64 -5.39 0.38
N SER A 135 -21.94 -4.43 0.99
CA SER A 135 -21.61 -3.18 0.29
C SER A 135 -20.59 -3.36 -0.82
N ASN A 136 -19.70 -4.35 -0.69
CA ASN A 136 -18.68 -4.65 -1.67
C ASN A 136 -18.21 -6.10 -1.54
N GLU A 137 -18.12 -6.79 -2.67
CA GLU A 137 -17.60 -8.15 -2.79
C GLU A 137 -16.07 -8.16 -2.68
N PHE A 138 -15.51 -8.95 -1.75
CA PHE A 138 -14.10 -8.84 -1.39
C PHE A 138 -13.36 -10.15 -1.12
N LEU A 139 -14.03 -11.31 -1.17
CA LEU A 139 -13.41 -12.61 -0.88
C LEU A 139 -13.36 -13.54 -2.09
N PRO A 140 -14.48 -14.09 -2.57
CA PRO A 140 -14.52 -14.89 -3.78
C PRO A 140 -14.15 -14.08 -5.02
N VAL A 141 -13.71 -14.82 -6.02
CA VAL A 141 -13.67 -14.40 -7.41
C VAL A 141 -14.20 -15.54 -8.27
N THR A 142 -14.75 -15.22 -9.43
CA THR A 142 -15.37 -16.19 -10.35
C THR A 142 -14.41 -17.25 -10.90
N LEU A 143 -13.10 -17.09 -10.68
CA LEU A 143 -12.04 -17.79 -11.41
C LEU A 143 -11.62 -19.15 -10.81
N ASP A 144 -11.83 -19.40 -9.51
CA ASP A 144 -11.31 -20.63 -8.90
C ASP A 144 -12.28 -21.39 -7.99
N SER A 145 -13.54 -20.92 -7.84
CA SER A 145 -14.57 -21.53 -6.99
C SER A 145 -14.11 -21.81 -5.56
N LYS A 146 -13.03 -21.16 -5.10
CA LYS A 146 -12.49 -21.40 -3.77
C LYS A 146 -13.36 -20.74 -2.71
N VAL A 147 -13.33 -21.36 -1.55
CA VAL A 147 -13.88 -20.80 -0.32
C VAL A 147 -12.80 -19.92 0.32
N TYR A 148 -13.15 -18.66 0.55
CA TYR A 148 -12.29 -17.69 1.21
C TYR A 148 -12.90 -17.31 2.54
N THR A 149 -12.08 -17.28 3.57
CA THR A 149 -12.52 -16.99 4.93
C THR A 149 -11.67 -15.88 5.54
N ARG A 150 -12.30 -14.98 6.30
CA ARG A 150 -11.63 -13.97 7.12
C ARG A 150 -12.27 -13.87 8.49
N LYS A 151 -11.45 -13.53 9.48
CA LYS A 151 -11.92 -13.18 10.82
C LYS A 151 -12.16 -11.69 10.94
N GLY A 152 -13.05 -11.33 11.84
CA GLY A 152 -13.37 -9.94 12.14
C GLY A 152 -14.41 -9.83 13.24
N THR A 153 -15.03 -8.67 13.33
CA THR A 153 -16.07 -8.38 14.33
C THR A 153 -17.30 -7.83 13.63
N LEU A 154 -18.48 -8.37 13.98
CA LEU A 154 -19.78 -7.88 13.51
C LEU A 154 -20.64 -7.53 14.72
N ALA A 155 -21.12 -6.29 14.80
CA ALA A 155 -21.96 -5.83 15.92
C ALA A 155 -21.34 -6.17 17.31
N GLY A 156 -20.01 -6.05 17.43
CA GLY A 156 -19.27 -6.37 18.66
C GLY A 156 -18.99 -7.85 18.89
N VAL A 157 -19.46 -8.75 18.03
CA VAL A 157 -19.26 -10.20 18.15
C VAL A 157 -18.10 -10.66 17.25
N PRO A 158 -17.02 -11.24 17.81
CA PRO A 158 -15.98 -11.88 17.03
C PRO A 158 -16.59 -12.95 16.12
N SER A 159 -16.27 -12.88 14.84
CA SER A 159 -16.94 -13.65 13.81
C SER A 159 -15.99 -14.03 12.68
N THR A 160 -16.40 -15.05 11.94
CA THR A 160 -15.75 -15.47 10.71
C THR A 160 -16.69 -15.25 9.55
N ILE A 161 -16.28 -14.45 8.56
CA ILE A 161 -16.99 -14.30 7.30
C ILE A 161 -16.37 -15.24 6.27
N THR A 162 -17.23 -15.99 5.58
CA THR A 162 -16.85 -16.95 4.54
C THR A 162 -17.56 -16.60 3.26
N GLY A 163 -16.78 -16.39 2.19
CA GLY A 163 -17.28 -16.16 0.84
C GLY A 163 -16.98 -17.35 -0.06
N LYS A 164 -17.95 -17.70 -0.92
CA LYS A 164 -17.84 -18.78 -1.90
C LYS A 164 -18.48 -18.33 -3.22
N TYR A 165 -17.80 -18.58 -4.33
CA TYR A 165 -18.41 -18.45 -5.65
C TYR A 165 -19.08 -19.75 -6.08
N SER A 166 -20.25 -19.64 -6.71
CA SER A 166 -20.91 -20.72 -7.45
C SER A 166 -21.37 -20.20 -8.81
N SER A 167 -21.17 -20.98 -9.87
CA SER A 167 -21.66 -20.64 -11.21
C SER A 167 -23.19 -20.50 -11.29
N GLU A 168 -23.92 -21.18 -10.42
CA GLU A 168 -25.39 -21.17 -10.41
C GLU A 168 -25.96 -20.01 -9.58
N ALA A 169 -25.27 -19.63 -8.51
CA ALA A 169 -25.80 -18.75 -7.48
C ALA A 169 -25.03 -17.44 -7.31
N GLY A 170 -23.95 -17.23 -8.07
CA GLY A 170 -23.03 -16.12 -7.92
C GLY A 170 -22.18 -16.21 -6.65
N GLU A 171 -21.69 -15.07 -6.17
CA GLU A 171 -21.01 -14.97 -4.88
C GLU A 171 -22.00 -15.10 -3.73
N ARG A 172 -21.62 -15.89 -2.72
CA ARG A 172 -22.41 -16.11 -1.51
C ARG A 172 -21.52 -15.96 -0.30
N TYR A 173 -22.05 -15.27 0.70
CA TYR A 173 -21.35 -15.02 1.95
C TYR A 173 -22.17 -15.55 3.13
N THR A 174 -21.48 -16.14 4.09
CA THR A 174 -22.01 -16.45 5.42
C THR A 174 -21.13 -15.79 6.47
N VAL A 175 -21.72 -15.45 7.61
CA VAL A 175 -20.99 -14.98 8.78
C VAL A 175 -21.35 -15.86 9.96
N GLN A 176 -20.34 -16.32 10.69
CA GLN A 176 -20.48 -17.23 11.80
C GLN A 176 -19.83 -16.61 13.05
N PRO A 177 -20.55 -16.47 14.16
CA PRO A 177 -19.96 -16.08 15.44
C PRO A 177 -18.88 -17.06 15.88
N LEU A 178 -17.81 -16.56 16.46
CA LEU A 178 -16.84 -17.37 17.16
C LEU A 178 -17.34 -17.57 18.59
N ALA A 179 -17.68 -18.81 18.97
CA ALA A 179 -18.03 -19.13 20.34
C ALA A 179 -16.90 -18.73 21.29
N GLU A 180 -17.21 -17.96 22.32
CA GLU A 180 -16.26 -17.75 23.42
C GLU A 180 -16.09 -19.08 24.15
N ALA A 181 -14.85 -19.59 24.19
CA ALA A 181 -14.55 -20.96 24.61
C ALA A 181 -14.95 -21.31 26.06
N ASN A 182 -15.55 -20.41 26.85
CA ASN A 182 -15.74 -20.59 28.29
C ASN A 182 -17.06 -20.07 28.88
N THR A 183 -18.02 -19.55 28.09
CA THR A 183 -19.25 -18.96 28.68
C THR A 183 -20.44 -19.91 28.71
N GLY A 184 -20.51 -20.90 27.82
CA GLY A 184 -21.64 -21.85 27.72
C GLY A 184 -22.99 -21.21 27.39
N ALA A 185 -23.05 -19.89 27.22
CA ALA A 185 -24.23 -19.13 26.88
C ALA A 185 -24.38 -19.03 25.35
N PRO A 186 -25.60 -19.18 24.80
CA PRO A 186 -25.82 -18.99 23.38
C PRO A 186 -25.53 -17.54 22.98
N ILE A 187 -24.93 -17.36 21.81
CA ILE A 187 -24.72 -16.03 21.21
C ILE A 187 -26.05 -15.56 20.63
N GLU A 188 -26.74 -14.66 21.35
CA GLU A 188 -27.96 -14.00 20.90
C GLU A 188 -27.68 -12.50 20.74
N THR A 189 -27.38 -12.09 19.51
CA THR A 189 -27.02 -10.69 19.23
C THR A 189 -27.80 -10.17 18.04
N GLU A 190 -28.50 -9.05 18.21
CA GLU A 190 -29.12 -8.34 17.09
C GLU A 190 -28.04 -7.74 16.17
N ILE A 191 -28.26 -7.87 14.88
CA ILE A 191 -27.40 -7.32 13.83
C ILE A 191 -28.26 -6.37 13.01
N PRO A 192 -28.14 -5.04 13.24
CA PRO A 192 -28.78 -4.06 12.38
C PRO A 192 -28.36 -4.24 10.91
N ASP A 193 -29.26 -3.91 9.99
CA ASP A 193 -28.89 -3.88 8.57
C ASP A 193 -27.73 -2.90 8.34
N ASP A 194 -26.91 -3.23 7.34
CA ASP A 194 -25.71 -2.48 6.98
C ASP A 194 -24.71 -2.30 8.14
N SER A 195 -24.66 -3.29 9.05
CA SER A 195 -23.64 -3.34 10.10
C SER A 195 -22.25 -3.48 9.50
N VAL A 196 -21.28 -2.72 10.02
CA VAL A 196 -19.87 -2.83 9.63
C VAL A 196 -19.31 -4.17 10.10
N PHE A 197 -18.63 -4.88 9.20
CA PHE A 197 -17.79 -6.02 9.54
C PHE A 197 -16.33 -5.55 9.57
N GLU A 198 -15.75 -5.42 10.77
CA GLU A 198 -14.38 -4.96 10.94
C GLU A 198 -13.41 -6.15 10.78
N LEU A 199 -12.62 -6.15 9.72
CA LEU A 199 -11.68 -7.23 9.42
C LEU A 199 -10.49 -7.22 10.39
N GLU A 200 -10.22 -8.36 11.03
CA GLU A 200 -9.15 -8.49 12.03
C GLU A 200 -7.78 -8.14 11.45
N ASP A 201 -7.46 -8.69 10.26
CA ASP A 201 -6.19 -8.42 9.58
C ASP A 201 -6.03 -6.96 9.18
N ALA A 202 -7.11 -6.30 8.75
CA ALA A 202 -7.09 -4.88 8.39
C ALA A 202 -6.74 -4.02 9.61
N VAL A 203 -7.35 -4.29 10.76
CA VAL A 203 -7.03 -3.59 12.02
C VAL A 203 -5.59 -3.86 12.44
N ARG A 204 -5.17 -5.13 12.44
CA ARG A 204 -3.84 -5.57 12.86
C ARG A 204 -2.73 -4.92 12.01
N MET A 205 -2.91 -4.88 10.70
CA MET A 205 -1.91 -4.37 9.75
C MET A 205 -1.91 -2.85 9.59
N ARG A 206 -2.79 -2.12 10.29
CA ARG A 206 -2.95 -0.67 10.15
C ARG A 206 -1.67 0.12 10.46
N THR A 207 -0.79 -0.41 11.32
CA THR A 207 0.48 0.24 11.71
C THR A 207 1.70 -0.32 10.97
N ALA A 208 1.52 -1.40 10.18
CA ALA A 208 2.58 -2.04 9.40
C ALA A 208 3.09 -1.13 8.26
N THR A 209 4.22 -1.50 7.65
CA THR A 209 4.61 -0.93 6.35
C THR A 209 3.83 -1.65 5.26
N GLN A 210 3.04 -0.92 4.48
CA GLN A 210 2.16 -1.55 3.50
C GLN A 210 2.62 -1.35 2.06
N VAL A 211 2.57 -2.40 1.26
CA VAL A 211 2.84 -2.38 -0.18
C VAL A 211 1.54 -2.64 -0.92
N LEU A 212 1.12 -1.68 -1.72
CA LEU A 212 -0.18 -1.65 -2.38
C LEU A 212 0.00 -1.85 -3.89
N TRP A 213 -0.48 -2.97 -4.43
CA TRP A 213 -0.46 -3.26 -5.88
C TRP A 213 -1.88 -3.49 -6.43
N TYR A 214 -2.44 -2.45 -7.05
CA TYR A 214 -3.86 -2.36 -7.41
C TYR A 214 -4.02 -2.12 -8.92
N GLY A 215 -5.22 -2.40 -9.46
CA GLY A 215 -5.69 -1.83 -10.71
C GLY A 215 -5.54 -2.70 -11.97
N ARG A 216 -4.74 -3.77 -11.96
CA ARG A 216 -4.50 -4.55 -13.18
C ARG A 216 -5.79 -5.18 -13.72
N ASN A 217 -6.59 -5.80 -12.85
CA ASN A 217 -7.87 -6.39 -13.23
C ASN A 217 -8.92 -5.35 -13.60
N ASP A 218 -8.89 -4.17 -12.98
CA ASP A 218 -9.78 -3.06 -13.31
C ASP A 218 -9.59 -2.63 -14.77
N VAL A 219 -8.33 -2.43 -15.20
CA VAL A 219 -8.02 -2.09 -16.59
C VAL A 219 -8.44 -3.22 -17.54
N THR A 220 -8.10 -4.47 -17.23
CA THR A 220 -8.46 -5.64 -18.06
C THR A 220 -9.97 -5.79 -18.24
N ARG A 221 -10.76 -5.48 -17.20
CA ARG A 221 -12.23 -5.59 -17.22
C ARG A 221 -12.92 -4.29 -17.65
N GLY A 222 -12.17 -3.29 -18.12
CA GLY A 222 -12.73 -2.01 -18.57
C GLY A 222 -13.45 -1.23 -17.47
N LYS A 223 -13.07 -1.41 -16.20
CA LYS A 223 -13.65 -0.69 -15.05
C LYS A 223 -13.17 0.76 -15.01
N SER A 224 -13.84 1.56 -14.18
CA SER A 224 -13.49 2.96 -13.98
C SER A 224 -12.08 3.07 -13.43
N THR A 225 -11.29 3.97 -13.99
CA THR A 225 -9.96 4.29 -13.47
C THR A 225 -10.04 5.06 -12.16
N ASP A 226 -11.12 5.81 -11.95
CA ASP A 226 -11.36 6.57 -10.73
C ASP A 226 -11.54 5.66 -9.52
N ASP A 227 -12.07 4.44 -9.73
CA ASP A 227 -12.19 3.42 -8.69
C ASP A 227 -10.80 2.97 -8.20
N ILE A 228 -9.81 2.91 -9.08
CA ILE A 228 -8.43 2.56 -8.74
C ILE A 228 -7.86 3.63 -7.81
N PHE A 229 -7.92 4.90 -8.21
CA PHE A 229 -7.37 6.01 -7.42
C PHE A 229 -8.10 6.18 -6.09
N THR A 230 -9.44 6.09 -6.10
CA THR A 230 -10.25 6.21 -4.89
C THR A 230 -9.93 5.08 -3.91
N SER A 231 -9.78 3.85 -4.40
CA SER A 231 -9.42 2.69 -3.57
C SER A 231 -8.03 2.86 -2.94
N ILE A 232 -7.01 3.21 -3.73
CA ILE A 232 -5.64 3.40 -3.20
C ILE A 232 -5.62 4.56 -2.19
N LYS A 233 -6.29 5.68 -2.49
CA LYS A 233 -6.39 6.82 -1.57
C LYS A 233 -7.03 6.43 -0.24
N SER A 234 -8.13 5.67 -0.28
CA SER A 234 -8.80 5.17 0.91
C SER A 234 -7.89 4.23 1.72
N SER A 235 -7.19 3.31 1.05
CA SER A 235 -6.22 2.42 1.71
C SER A 235 -5.08 3.18 2.38
N VAL A 236 -4.51 4.20 1.71
CA VAL A 236 -3.46 5.05 2.29
C VAL A 236 -3.99 5.84 3.48
N ASN A 237 -5.20 6.42 3.40
CA ASN A 237 -5.79 7.18 4.49
C ASN A 237 -6.01 6.34 5.75
N TYR A 238 -6.32 5.05 5.59
CA TYR A 238 -6.56 4.11 6.68
C TYR A 238 -5.29 3.76 7.46
N ILE A 239 -4.12 3.76 6.82
CA ILE A 239 -2.82 3.49 7.47
C ILE A 239 -2.59 4.51 8.59
N ALA A 240 -2.17 4.03 9.76
CA ALA A 240 -1.90 4.84 10.94
C ALA A 240 -0.68 5.74 10.74
N GLU A 241 -0.68 6.88 11.42
CA GLU A 241 0.47 7.80 11.41
C GLU A 241 1.62 7.32 12.31
N PRO A 242 2.90 7.54 11.92
CA PRO A 242 3.32 8.05 10.61
C PRO A 242 3.14 6.99 9.52
N ARG A 243 2.45 7.34 8.43
CA ARG A 243 2.13 6.40 7.35
C ARG A 243 3.39 5.86 6.67
N ARG A 244 3.50 4.52 6.57
CA ARG A 244 4.55 3.82 5.84
C ARG A 244 3.94 2.98 4.74
N TYR A 245 4.09 3.42 3.50
CA TYR A 245 3.50 2.70 2.38
C TYR A 245 4.25 2.91 1.08
N LEU A 246 4.07 1.94 0.19
CA LEU A 246 4.46 2.01 -1.21
C LEU A 246 3.24 1.74 -2.10
N VAL A 247 3.12 2.50 -3.18
CA VAL A 247 2.13 2.28 -4.24
C VAL A 247 2.87 1.82 -5.48
N LEU A 248 2.54 0.63 -5.97
CA LEU A 248 3.10 0.09 -7.20
C LEU A 248 2.29 0.56 -8.40
N GLY A 249 2.98 0.86 -9.49
CA GLY A 249 2.33 1.08 -10.79
C GLY A 249 1.56 -0.16 -11.26
N ILE A 250 0.65 0.06 -12.20
CA ILE A 250 -0.06 -0.98 -12.92
C ILE A 250 0.91 -1.58 -13.96
N LEU A 251 1.14 -2.88 -13.88
CA LEU A 251 2.00 -3.61 -14.82
C LEU A 251 1.32 -3.75 -16.18
N LEU A 252 2.00 -3.41 -17.27
CA LEU A 252 1.49 -3.67 -18.62
C LEU A 252 1.35 -5.18 -18.89
N ALA A 253 0.32 -5.61 -19.61
CA ALA A 253 0.25 -6.94 -20.20
C ALA A 253 1.18 -7.05 -21.42
N SER A 254 1.57 -8.25 -21.84
CA SER A 254 2.53 -8.49 -22.93
C SER A 254 2.10 -7.89 -24.27
N ASN A 255 0.79 -7.85 -24.53
CA ASN A 255 0.19 -7.25 -25.73
C ASN A 255 -0.06 -5.73 -25.61
N GLU A 256 0.18 -5.12 -24.45
CA GLU A 256 0.05 -3.67 -24.20
C GLU A 256 1.39 -2.97 -24.46
N TYR A 257 1.82 -2.88 -25.72
CA TYR A 257 3.05 -2.18 -26.11
C TYR A 257 2.79 -0.78 -26.69
N LYS A 258 3.85 0.03 -26.81
CA LYS A 258 3.83 1.38 -27.40
C LYS A 258 3.02 1.41 -28.70
N GLY A 259 2.07 2.34 -28.78
CA GLY A 259 1.18 2.51 -29.92
C GLY A 259 -0.20 1.85 -29.74
N THR A 260 -0.39 1.00 -28.72
CA THR A 260 -1.71 0.46 -28.38
C THR A 260 -2.50 1.40 -27.46
N THR A 261 -3.84 1.35 -27.54
CA THR A 261 -4.72 2.12 -26.66
C THR A 261 -4.53 1.78 -25.19
N ASN A 262 -4.37 0.49 -24.87
CA ASN A 262 -4.18 0.05 -23.49
C ASN A 262 -2.81 0.48 -22.94
N TYR A 263 -1.75 0.48 -23.75
CA TYR A 263 -0.47 1.06 -23.34
C TYR A 263 -0.62 2.53 -22.94
N ALA A 264 -1.23 3.35 -23.81
CA ALA A 264 -1.45 4.77 -23.51
C ALA A 264 -2.27 4.97 -22.23
N ARG A 265 -3.32 4.17 -22.03
CA ARG A 265 -4.15 4.19 -20.83
C ARG A 265 -3.36 3.83 -19.57
N VAL A 266 -2.64 2.72 -19.56
CA VAL A 266 -1.89 2.26 -18.38
C VAL A 266 -0.72 3.20 -18.07
N THR A 267 -0.03 3.72 -19.08
CA THR A 267 1.01 4.73 -18.91
C THR A 267 0.47 6.00 -18.25
N ALA A 268 -0.67 6.53 -18.74
CA ALA A 268 -1.28 7.72 -18.14
C ALA A 268 -1.67 7.50 -16.66
N LEU A 269 -2.22 6.33 -16.32
CA LEU A 269 -2.52 5.99 -14.92
C LEU A 269 -1.26 5.93 -14.07
N ASN A 270 -0.19 5.33 -14.59
CA ASN A 270 1.08 5.23 -13.88
C ASN A 270 1.76 6.58 -13.70
N ASP A 271 1.64 7.50 -14.65
CA ASP A 271 2.14 8.87 -14.53
C ASP A 271 1.40 9.64 -13.43
N GLU A 272 0.08 9.45 -13.33
CA GLU A 272 -0.74 10.04 -12.26
C GLU A 272 -0.41 9.44 -10.88
N LEU A 273 -0.27 8.11 -10.78
CA LEU A 273 0.18 7.46 -9.54
C LEU A 273 1.57 7.95 -9.11
N ALA A 274 2.50 8.13 -10.06
CA ALA A 274 3.82 8.67 -9.78
C ALA A 274 3.76 10.10 -9.25
N LEU A 275 2.90 10.95 -9.84
CA LEU A 275 2.70 12.33 -9.40
C LEU A 275 2.08 12.43 -8.00
N LEU A 276 1.08 11.59 -7.71
CA LEU A 276 0.36 11.58 -6.44
C LEU A 276 1.23 11.04 -5.29
N TYR A 277 1.91 9.92 -5.50
CA TYR A 277 2.61 9.20 -4.43
C TYR A 277 4.12 9.43 -4.38
N ARG A 278 4.71 10.06 -5.40
CA ARG A 278 6.09 10.58 -5.42
C ARG A 278 7.11 9.56 -4.93
N ASN A 279 7.72 9.81 -3.76
CA ASN A 279 8.76 8.95 -3.22
C ASN A 279 8.24 7.56 -2.83
N SER A 280 6.95 7.45 -2.47
CA SER A 280 6.28 6.19 -2.17
C SER A 280 5.83 5.43 -3.42
N TYR A 281 5.99 5.99 -4.62
CA TYR A 281 5.67 5.28 -5.86
C TYR A 281 6.80 4.34 -6.31
N VAL A 282 6.44 3.13 -6.75
CA VAL A 282 7.33 2.13 -7.34
C VAL A 282 6.95 1.92 -8.81
N PRO A 283 7.83 2.24 -9.77
CA PRO A 283 7.50 2.13 -11.19
C PRO A 283 7.45 0.68 -11.67
N MET A 284 6.46 0.37 -12.51
CA MET A 284 6.36 -0.89 -13.27
C MET A 284 6.87 -0.74 -14.71
N THR A 285 7.91 0.08 -14.91
CA THR A 285 8.57 0.25 -16.21
C THR A 285 9.40 -0.98 -16.58
N PRO A 286 9.72 -1.18 -17.87
CA PRO A 286 10.69 -2.21 -18.28
C PRO A 286 11.98 -2.19 -17.46
N PRO A 287 12.64 -3.34 -17.26
CA PRO A 287 13.88 -3.40 -16.51
C PRO A 287 15.01 -2.67 -17.24
N THR A 288 15.86 -1.98 -16.48
CA THR A 288 17.10 -1.42 -17.00
C THR A 288 18.17 -2.49 -17.18
N GLU A 289 19.22 -2.21 -17.95
CA GLU A 289 20.38 -3.10 -18.09
C GLU A 289 21.01 -3.45 -16.73
N SER A 290 21.14 -2.46 -15.83
CA SER A 290 21.66 -2.68 -14.47
C SER A 290 20.77 -3.62 -13.67
N GLU A 291 19.45 -3.41 -13.69
CA GLU A 291 18.52 -4.27 -12.95
C GLU A 291 18.54 -5.71 -13.47
N MET A 292 18.66 -5.92 -14.79
CA MET A 292 18.81 -7.25 -15.37
C MET A 292 20.13 -7.91 -14.97
N LYS A 293 21.23 -7.15 -14.99
CA LYS A 293 22.54 -7.63 -14.57
C LYS A 293 22.56 -8.04 -13.09
N ASP A 294 21.93 -7.26 -12.21
CA ASP A 294 21.87 -7.53 -10.78
C ASP A 294 21.17 -8.85 -10.43
N ILE A 295 20.33 -9.36 -11.33
CA ILE A 295 19.62 -10.63 -11.16
C ILE A 295 20.20 -11.76 -12.02
N GLY A 296 21.36 -11.53 -12.67
CA GLY A 296 22.01 -12.51 -13.53
C GLY A 296 21.27 -12.79 -14.84
N PHE A 297 20.41 -11.86 -15.30
CA PHE A 297 19.68 -12.01 -16.55
C PHE A 297 20.44 -11.37 -17.71
N THR A 298 20.84 -12.19 -18.69
CA THR A 298 21.43 -11.72 -19.95
C THR A 298 20.32 -11.57 -21.01
N PRO A 299 20.04 -10.34 -21.49
CA PRO A 299 18.99 -10.13 -22.47
C PRO A 299 19.36 -10.67 -23.85
N THR A 300 18.37 -11.20 -24.54
CA THR A 300 18.40 -11.54 -25.97
C THR A 300 17.95 -10.36 -26.83
N ALA A 301 18.11 -10.47 -28.14
CA ALA A 301 17.56 -9.48 -29.07
C ALA A 301 16.03 -9.30 -28.92
N GLY A 302 15.30 -10.39 -28.64
CA GLY A 302 13.85 -10.32 -28.37
C GLY A 302 13.52 -9.55 -27.09
N ASP A 303 14.27 -9.78 -26.01
CA ASP A 303 14.08 -9.05 -24.75
C ASP A 303 14.32 -7.55 -24.93
N LEU A 304 15.34 -7.17 -25.72
CA LEU A 304 15.62 -5.77 -26.03
C LEU A 304 14.51 -5.12 -26.87
N GLN A 305 13.89 -5.85 -27.80
CA GLN A 305 12.75 -5.38 -28.57
C GLN A 305 11.52 -5.15 -27.68
N ASP A 306 11.24 -6.05 -26.73
CA ASP A 306 10.15 -5.88 -25.76
C ASP A 306 10.36 -4.63 -24.90
N ILE A 307 11.59 -4.39 -24.43
CA ILE A 307 11.97 -3.20 -23.66
C ILE A 307 11.81 -1.92 -24.50
N GLU A 308 12.28 -1.93 -25.75
CA GLU A 308 12.13 -0.79 -26.68
C GLU A 308 10.65 -0.45 -26.91
N ARG A 309 9.80 -1.48 -27.02
CA ARG A 309 8.34 -1.39 -27.09
C ARG A 309 7.68 -0.98 -25.77
N GLY A 310 8.45 -0.75 -24.72
CA GLY A 310 7.98 -0.24 -23.43
C GLY A 310 7.42 -1.32 -22.51
N ASN A 311 7.75 -2.59 -22.73
CA ASN A 311 7.21 -3.71 -21.97
C ASN A 311 8.30 -4.48 -21.20
N PHE A 312 7.90 -5.22 -20.16
CA PHE A 312 8.76 -6.25 -19.58
C PHE A 312 9.05 -7.32 -20.64
N PRO A 313 10.29 -7.85 -20.70
CA PRO A 313 10.62 -8.93 -21.60
C PRO A 313 9.70 -10.13 -21.46
N SER A 314 9.30 -10.71 -22.58
CA SER A 314 8.52 -11.96 -22.62
C SER A 314 9.17 -13.09 -21.83
N ARG A 315 10.51 -13.21 -21.83
CA ARG A 315 11.24 -14.18 -20.99
C ARG A 315 11.25 -13.87 -19.49
N MET A 316 10.71 -12.73 -19.06
CA MET A 316 10.46 -12.40 -17.66
C MET A 316 8.99 -12.60 -17.25
N ARG A 317 8.16 -13.14 -18.15
CA ARG A 317 6.76 -13.49 -17.91
C ARG A 317 6.59 -14.97 -17.62
N ALA A 318 5.40 -15.31 -17.13
CA ALA A 318 5.00 -16.70 -16.93
C ALA A 318 5.23 -17.51 -18.23
N PRO A 319 5.63 -18.80 -18.12
CA PRO A 319 5.93 -19.64 -19.28
C PRO A 319 4.69 -20.00 -20.11
N ASP A 320 3.49 -19.80 -19.57
CA ASP A 320 2.24 -19.97 -20.31
C ASP A 320 2.04 -18.77 -21.25
N PHE A 321 2.06 -19.02 -22.56
CA PHE A 321 1.90 -17.98 -23.57
C PHE A 321 0.50 -17.37 -23.63
N THR A 322 -0.49 -17.97 -22.96
CA THR A 322 -1.82 -17.37 -22.77
C THR A 322 -1.87 -16.45 -21.55
N ASP A 323 -0.85 -16.51 -20.70
CA ASP A 323 -0.68 -15.61 -19.57
C ASP A 323 0.10 -14.35 -19.99
N GLU A 324 -0.67 -13.34 -20.40
CA GLU A 324 -0.11 -12.08 -20.85
C GLU A 324 0.32 -11.17 -19.69
N ILE A 325 -0.04 -11.48 -18.44
CA ILE A 325 0.04 -10.52 -17.33
C ILE A 325 1.17 -10.86 -16.38
N HIS A 326 1.28 -12.12 -15.99
CA HIS A 326 2.06 -12.49 -14.83
C HIS A 326 3.55 -12.59 -15.13
N LEU A 327 4.36 -12.28 -14.10
CA LEU A 327 5.81 -12.33 -14.16
C LEU A 327 6.31 -13.70 -13.73
N ASN A 328 7.47 -14.12 -14.21
CA ASN A 328 8.20 -15.24 -13.63
C ASN A 328 9.18 -14.77 -12.54
N ASN A 329 10.03 -15.67 -12.07
CA ASN A 329 11.04 -15.38 -11.04
C ASN A 329 11.95 -14.18 -11.38
N PHE A 330 12.36 -14.03 -12.64
CA PHE A 330 13.18 -12.88 -13.04
C PHE A 330 12.38 -11.58 -12.97
N GLY A 331 11.16 -11.57 -13.52
CA GLY A 331 10.30 -10.39 -13.49
C GLY A 331 9.94 -9.97 -12.06
N TYR A 332 9.53 -10.92 -11.20
CA TYR A 332 9.25 -10.62 -9.80
C TYR A 332 10.50 -10.16 -9.04
N ARG A 333 11.69 -10.66 -9.36
CA ARG A 333 12.92 -10.19 -8.73
C ARG A 333 13.20 -8.72 -9.06
N ILE A 334 12.95 -8.27 -10.29
CA ILE A 334 13.05 -6.84 -10.65
C ILE A 334 12.12 -6.00 -9.77
N VAL A 335 10.84 -6.38 -9.70
CA VAL A 335 9.84 -5.66 -8.90
C VAL A 335 10.20 -5.65 -7.41
N ALA A 336 10.59 -6.81 -6.86
CA ALA A 336 11.02 -6.93 -5.47
C ALA A 336 12.23 -6.05 -5.16
N ASN A 337 13.25 -6.02 -6.02
CA ASN A 337 14.44 -5.18 -5.83
C ASN A 337 14.08 -3.68 -5.80
N ARG A 338 13.12 -3.23 -6.63
CA ARG A 338 12.61 -1.85 -6.59
C ARG A 338 11.91 -1.53 -5.26
N ILE A 339 11.09 -2.44 -4.75
CA ILE A 339 10.42 -2.31 -3.45
C ILE A 339 11.46 -2.26 -2.32
N ILE A 340 12.41 -3.20 -2.30
CA ILE A 340 13.48 -3.27 -1.30
C ILE A 340 14.25 -1.95 -1.27
N LYS A 341 14.62 -1.44 -2.45
CA LYS A 341 15.32 -0.15 -2.56
C LYS A 341 14.50 0.98 -1.95
N LYS A 342 13.20 1.06 -2.25
CA LYS A 342 12.31 2.11 -1.74
C LYS A 342 12.12 2.03 -0.22
N ILE A 343 11.93 0.84 0.35
CA ILE A 343 11.85 0.65 1.80
C ILE A 343 13.14 1.14 2.48
N LYS A 344 14.31 0.80 1.92
CA LYS A 344 15.62 1.25 2.43
C LYS A 344 15.80 2.77 2.33
N ASP A 345 15.47 3.35 1.17
CA ASP A 345 15.61 4.79 0.92
C ASP A 345 14.71 5.62 1.86
N LEU A 346 13.48 5.14 2.11
CA LEU A 346 12.49 5.80 2.97
C LEU A 346 12.67 5.49 4.46
N LYS A 347 13.54 4.53 4.81
CA LYS A 347 13.80 4.07 6.18
C LYS A 347 12.52 3.57 6.89
N TYR A 348 11.71 2.79 6.16
CA TYR A 348 10.46 2.21 6.65
C TYR A 348 10.63 0.95 7.47
#